data_AF-A0AAN8MYL9-F1
#
_entry.id   AF-A0AAN8MYL9-F1
#
_cell.length_a   1.000
_cell.length_b   1.000
_cell.length_c   1.000
_cell.angle_alpha   90.00
_cell.angle_beta   90.00
_cell.angle_gamma   90.00
#
_symmetry.space_group_name_H-M   'P 1'
#
loop_
_entity.id
_entity.type
_entity.pdbx_description
1 polymer ?
#
loop_
_entity_poly.entity_id
_entity_poly.type
_entity_poly.pdbx_seq_one_letter_code
_entity_poly.pdbx_strand_id
1 'polypeptide(L)'
;MGPTDQGAKASYSTLISRFDPSFLEEEFKGSKVGNPNIDAGDILLRLPNLFPISFPALRGTNKYYTEESRLKKVDWVSEIIGFDEKSKKDLADLKLALLCAYWAPDASEDRFWILNIFQDWIFIFDDQFDEGHLSNDAVAATRDVLDTLAIFEENHPHITAEQDPLKHMFQIVWNAIKSVRQMEL
;
A
#
# COMPACT_ATOMS: atom_id res chain seq x y z
N MET A 1 30.10 -10.80 -28.73
CA MET A 1 29.86 -9.40 -28.33
C MET A 1 28.37 -9.14 -28.49
N GLY A 2 27.60 -9.34 -27.43
CA GLY A 2 26.20 -8.94 -27.38
C GLY A 2 26.10 -7.53 -26.79
N PRO A 3 25.14 -6.69 -27.22
CA PRO A 3 24.97 -5.35 -26.66
C PRO A 3 24.62 -5.47 -25.18
N THR A 4 25.44 -4.83 -24.35
CA THR A 4 25.19 -4.64 -22.92
C THR A 4 23.95 -3.81 -22.73
N ASP A 5 22.92 -4.44 -22.15
CA ASP A 5 21.69 -3.81 -21.68
C ASP A 5 22.00 -2.97 -20.43
N GLN A 6 22.67 -1.83 -20.64
CA GLN A 6 22.79 -0.75 -19.67
C GLN A 6 21.66 0.26 -19.94
N GLY A 7 20.42 -0.22 -19.85
CA GLY A 7 19.26 0.64 -19.66
C GLY A 7 19.39 1.34 -18.32
N ALA A 8 19.38 2.67 -18.33
CA ALA A 8 19.62 3.54 -17.19
C ALA A 8 18.77 3.16 -15.96
N LYS A 9 19.39 2.54 -14.95
CA LYS A 9 18.87 2.57 -13.58
C LYS A 9 19.14 3.96 -13.02
N ALA A 10 18.26 4.92 -13.30
CA ALA A 10 18.24 6.13 -12.49
C ALA A 10 17.89 5.69 -11.06
N SER A 11 18.81 5.91 -10.12
CA SER A 11 18.51 5.72 -8.70
C SER A 11 17.38 6.68 -8.31
N TYR A 12 16.50 6.28 -7.40
CA TYR A 12 15.43 7.14 -6.89
C TYR A 12 16.02 8.42 -6.28
N SER A 13 17.23 8.34 -5.70
CA SER A 13 18.00 9.53 -5.29
C SER A 13 18.23 10.53 -6.42
N THR A 14 18.43 10.07 -7.66
CA THR A 14 18.61 10.94 -8.84
C THR A 14 17.30 11.58 -9.28
N LEU A 15 16.18 10.85 -9.20
CA LEU A 15 14.84 11.39 -9.46
C LEU A 15 14.46 12.44 -8.42
N ILE A 16 14.70 12.17 -7.14
CA ILE A 16 14.44 13.09 -6.02
C ILE A 16 15.38 14.30 -6.09
N SER A 17 16.66 14.13 -6.44
CA SER A 17 17.60 15.27 -6.55
C SER A 17 17.31 16.22 -7.71
N ARG A 18 16.58 15.73 -8.74
CA ARG A 18 16.13 16.53 -9.90
C ARG A 18 14.76 17.14 -9.69
N PHE A 19 14.09 16.76 -8.61
CA PHE A 19 12.79 17.29 -8.28
C PHE A 19 12.96 18.69 -7.68
N ASP A 20 12.59 19.69 -8.47
CA ASP A 20 12.46 21.08 -8.03
C ASP A 20 11.05 21.26 -7.45
N PRO A 21 10.87 21.48 -6.14
CA PRO A 21 9.55 21.64 -5.53
C PRO A 21 8.76 22.82 -6.12
N SER A 22 9.46 23.85 -6.64
CA SER A 22 8.83 25.02 -7.24
C SER A 22 8.11 24.72 -8.56
N PHE A 23 8.55 23.66 -9.27
CA PHE A 23 7.88 23.17 -10.47
C PHE A 23 6.45 22.70 -10.17
N LEU A 24 6.22 22.00 -9.04
CA LEU A 24 4.88 21.56 -8.67
C LEU A 24 3.97 22.72 -8.27
N GLU A 25 4.50 23.71 -7.55
CA GLU A 25 3.73 24.90 -7.18
C GLU A 25 3.29 25.69 -8.42
N GLU A 26 4.07 25.67 -9.48
CA GLU A 26 3.76 26.32 -10.76
C GLU A 26 2.82 25.47 -11.63
N GLU A 27 3.03 24.15 -11.73
CA GLU A 27 2.24 23.24 -12.56
C GLU A 27 0.85 22.95 -11.98
N PHE A 28 0.71 22.88 -10.66
CA PHE A 28 -0.57 22.65 -9.99
C PHE A 28 -1.26 23.94 -9.54
N LYS A 29 -0.74 25.11 -9.94
CA LYS A 29 -1.32 26.42 -9.62
C LYS A 29 -2.73 26.55 -10.22
N GLY A 30 -3.75 26.42 -9.37
CA GLY A 30 -5.15 26.51 -9.78
C GLY A 30 -5.79 25.17 -10.17
N SER A 31 -5.07 24.06 -10.05
CA SER A 31 -5.63 22.72 -10.21
C SER A 31 -6.51 22.40 -9.01
N LYS A 32 -7.83 22.33 -9.24
CA LYS A 32 -8.74 21.67 -8.30
C LYS A 32 -8.62 20.17 -8.53
N VAL A 33 -7.75 19.50 -7.76
CA VAL A 33 -7.91 18.06 -7.54
C VAL A 33 -9.12 17.96 -6.64
N GLY A 34 -10.23 17.48 -7.20
CA GLY A 34 -11.51 17.48 -6.52
C GLY A 34 -12.38 16.43 -7.15
N ASN A 35 -12.90 15.56 -6.28
CA ASN A 35 -13.98 14.63 -6.53
C ASN A 35 -15.01 15.29 -7.47
N PRO A 36 -15.33 14.72 -8.64
CA PRO A 36 -16.33 15.32 -9.53
C PRO A 36 -17.58 15.55 -8.69
N ASN A 37 -17.96 16.81 -8.57
CA ASN A 37 -19.12 17.23 -7.80
C ASN A 37 -20.35 16.71 -8.55
N ILE A 38 -20.70 15.44 -8.32
CA ILE A 38 -21.85 14.78 -8.91
C ILE A 38 -23.05 15.25 -8.11
N ASP A 39 -23.57 16.40 -8.50
CA ASP A 39 -24.87 16.94 -8.06
C ASP A 39 -26.00 16.18 -8.79
N ALA A 40 -25.90 14.85 -8.84
CA ALA A 40 -26.93 13.97 -9.35
C ALA A 40 -27.57 13.31 -8.14
N GLY A 41 -28.81 13.71 -7.82
CA GLY A 41 -29.59 13.07 -6.76
C GLY A 41 -29.57 11.54 -6.88
N ASP A 42 -29.77 10.83 -5.77
CA ASP A 42 -29.56 9.40 -5.64
C ASP A 42 -30.09 8.57 -6.84
N ILE A 43 -29.17 8.02 -7.64
CA ILE A 43 -29.50 7.07 -8.71
C ILE A 43 -29.28 5.66 -8.17
N LEU A 44 -30.36 4.88 -8.02
CA LEU A 44 -30.26 3.48 -7.65
C LEU A 44 -29.76 2.64 -8.83
N LEU A 45 -28.52 2.16 -8.76
CA LEU A 45 -27.93 1.26 -9.75
C LEU A 45 -28.11 -0.20 -9.31
N ARG A 46 -28.79 -1.02 -10.11
CA ARG A 46 -28.83 -2.47 -9.92
C ARG A 46 -27.67 -3.11 -10.66
N LEU A 47 -26.61 -3.48 -9.93
CA LEU A 47 -25.50 -4.22 -10.52
C LEU A 47 -26.00 -5.62 -10.97
N PRO A 48 -25.69 -6.07 -12.20
CA PRO A 48 -25.95 -7.44 -12.60
C PRO A 48 -25.08 -8.39 -11.79
N ASN A 49 -25.41 -9.69 -11.78
CA ASN A 49 -24.50 -10.68 -11.18
C ASN A 49 -23.21 -10.74 -12.03
N LEU A 50 -22.14 -10.10 -11.54
CA LEU A 50 -20.84 -10.04 -12.20
C LEU A 50 -20.03 -11.33 -12.03
N PHE A 51 -20.44 -12.23 -11.14
CA PHE A 51 -19.73 -13.47 -10.83
C PHE A 51 -20.66 -14.69 -10.97
N PRO A 52 -21.10 -15.03 -12.19
CA PRO A 52 -21.92 -16.23 -12.43
C PRO A 52 -21.14 -17.53 -12.17
N ILE A 53 -19.80 -17.44 -12.13
CA ILE A 53 -18.88 -18.52 -11.76
C ILE A 53 -18.04 -18.00 -10.60
N SER A 54 -18.11 -18.67 -9.45
CA SER A 54 -17.34 -18.32 -8.26
C SER A 54 -15.84 -18.53 -8.51
N PHE A 55 -15.13 -17.46 -8.89
CA PHE A 55 -13.66 -17.41 -8.98
C PHE A 55 -12.88 -18.06 -7.81
N PRO A 56 -13.36 -18.07 -6.55
CA PRO A 56 -12.61 -18.65 -5.43
C PRO A 56 -12.59 -20.20 -5.38
N ALA A 57 -13.42 -20.89 -6.17
CA ALA A 57 -13.68 -22.31 -5.96
C ALA A 57 -12.58 -23.27 -6.46
N LEU A 58 -11.59 -22.79 -7.23
CA LEU A 58 -10.66 -23.70 -7.92
C LEU A 58 -9.38 -24.06 -7.13
N ARG A 59 -8.98 -23.25 -6.13
CA ARG A 59 -7.71 -23.48 -5.39
C ARG A 59 -7.81 -23.46 -3.87
N GLY A 60 -9.00 -23.15 -3.32
CA GLY A 60 -9.16 -22.97 -1.88
C GLY A 60 -8.49 -21.69 -1.36
N THR A 61 -8.42 -21.54 -0.04
CA THR A 61 -7.76 -20.43 0.66
C THR A 61 -6.43 -20.86 1.23
N ASN A 62 -5.51 -19.91 1.42
CA ASN A 62 -4.28 -20.16 2.16
C ASN A 62 -4.59 -20.76 3.55
N LYS A 63 -3.95 -21.88 3.89
CA LYS A 63 -4.16 -22.61 5.16
C LYS A 63 -3.79 -21.81 6.42
N TYR A 64 -2.96 -20.77 6.27
CA TYR A 64 -2.57 -19.86 7.35
C TYR A 64 -3.57 -18.73 7.58
N TYR A 65 -4.63 -18.63 6.75
CA TYR A 65 -5.76 -17.77 7.02
C TYR A 65 -6.62 -18.39 8.14
N THR A 66 -6.47 -17.85 9.35
CA THR A 66 -7.27 -18.21 10.52
C THR A 66 -7.79 -16.92 11.16
N GLU A 67 -8.83 -17.02 11.99
CA GLU A 67 -9.30 -15.84 12.74
C GLU A 67 -8.21 -15.30 13.68
N GLU A 68 -7.39 -16.18 14.26
CA GLU A 68 -6.26 -15.79 15.10
C GLU A 68 -5.20 -15.01 14.29
N SER A 69 -4.79 -15.50 13.12
CA SER A 69 -3.79 -14.79 12.29
C SER A 69 -4.33 -13.46 11.78
N ARG A 70 -5.62 -13.40 11.46
CA ARG A 70 -6.30 -12.15 11.07
C ARG A 70 -6.32 -11.13 12.20
N LEU A 71 -6.68 -11.53 13.42
CA LEU A 71 -6.74 -10.62 14.58
C LEU A 71 -5.35 -10.16 15.00
N LYS A 72 -4.37 -11.09 15.05
CA LYS A 72 -2.96 -10.77 15.33
C LYS A 72 -2.42 -9.70 14.38
N LYS A 73 -2.77 -9.79 13.10
CA LYS A 73 -2.42 -8.79 12.09
C LYS A 73 -3.04 -7.43 12.40
N VAL A 74 -4.35 -7.40 12.67
CA VAL A 74 -5.07 -6.17 13.01
C VAL A 74 -4.44 -5.51 14.24
N ASP A 75 -4.16 -6.28 15.30
CA ASP A 75 -3.50 -5.77 16.51
C ASP A 75 -2.13 -5.16 16.19
N TRP A 76 -1.30 -5.88 15.43
CA TRP A 76 0.03 -5.41 15.04
C TRP A 76 0.00 -4.11 14.21
N VAL A 77 -0.91 -4.02 13.23
CA VAL A 77 -1.07 -2.81 12.41
C VAL A 77 -1.58 -1.65 13.27
N SER A 78 -2.58 -1.89 14.12
CA SER A 78 -3.11 -0.85 15.01
C SER A 78 -2.06 -0.33 15.99
N GLU A 79 -1.17 -1.19 16.51
CA GLU A 79 -0.08 -0.78 17.39
C GLU A 79 0.93 0.13 16.68
N ILE A 80 1.30 -0.18 15.43
CA ILE A 80 2.27 0.62 14.66
C ILE A 80 1.66 1.94 14.20
N ILE A 81 0.45 1.90 13.64
CA ILE A 81 -0.20 3.08 13.07
C ILE A 81 -0.78 3.98 14.17
N GLY A 82 -1.05 3.44 15.36
CA GLY A 82 -1.67 4.17 16.46
C GLY A 82 -3.18 4.33 16.26
N PHE A 83 -3.84 3.31 15.71
CA PHE A 83 -5.29 3.34 15.48
C PHE A 83 -6.07 3.32 16.80
N ASP A 84 -7.20 4.05 16.80
CA ASP A 84 -8.20 3.93 17.84
C ASP A 84 -9.05 2.66 17.67
N GLU A 85 -9.86 2.33 18.67
CA GLU A 85 -10.71 1.12 18.65
C GLU A 85 -11.69 1.10 17.48
N LYS A 86 -12.12 2.28 17.00
CA LYS A 86 -13.01 2.38 15.84
C LYS A 86 -12.26 1.98 14.56
N SER A 87 -11.13 2.62 14.28
CA SER A 87 -10.33 2.37 13.07
C SER A 87 -9.79 0.93 13.05
N LYS A 88 -9.43 0.40 14.22
CA LYS A 88 -9.07 -1.01 14.40
C LYS A 88 -10.20 -1.95 14.00
N LYS A 89 -11.43 -1.65 14.43
CA LYS A 89 -12.62 -2.43 14.05
C LYS A 89 -12.90 -2.32 12.55
N ASP A 90 -12.82 -1.12 12.00
CA ASP A 90 -13.05 -0.88 10.57
C ASP A 90 -12.03 -1.67 9.73
N LEU A 91 -10.74 -1.66 10.11
CA LEU A 91 -9.70 -2.49 9.49
C LEU A 91 -10.01 -4.00 9.59
N ALA A 92 -10.50 -4.46 10.75
CA ALA A 92 -10.87 -5.85 10.95
C ALA A 92 -12.02 -6.29 10.03
N ASP A 93 -12.98 -5.40 9.78
CA ASP A 93 -14.18 -5.64 8.99
C ASP A 93 -13.90 -5.65 7.47
N LEU A 94 -12.82 -5.01 6.99
CA LEU A 94 -12.40 -5.05 5.57
C LEU A 94 -12.01 -6.46 5.09
N LYS A 95 -11.64 -7.37 6.00
CA LYS A 95 -11.27 -8.77 5.70
C LYS A 95 -10.20 -8.90 4.59
N LEU A 96 -9.26 -7.95 4.52
CA LEU A 96 -8.18 -7.94 3.53
C LEU A 96 -7.31 -9.20 3.55
N ALA A 97 -7.21 -9.85 4.71
CA ALA A 97 -6.47 -11.10 4.83
C ALA A 97 -7.13 -12.28 4.07
N LEU A 98 -8.46 -12.25 3.93
CA LEU A 98 -9.18 -13.23 3.13
C LEU A 98 -8.89 -13.04 1.64
N LEU A 99 -8.81 -11.80 1.17
CA LEU A 99 -8.42 -11.48 -0.20
C LEU A 99 -7.02 -12.01 -0.51
N CYS A 100 -6.06 -11.74 0.37
CA CYS A 100 -4.69 -12.28 0.26
C CYS A 100 -4.67 -13.80 0.24
N ALA A 101 -5.53 -14.45 1.02
CA ALA A 101 -5.61 -15.91 1.10
C ALA A 101 -6.08 -16.55 -0.21
N TYR A 102 -6.89 -15.84 -0.99
CA TYR A 102 -7.29 -16.25 -2.34
C TYR A 102 -6.23 -15.96 -3.39
N TRP A 103 -5.48 -14.86 -3.26
CA TRP A 103 -4.41 -14.53 -4.21
C TRP A 103 -3.20 -15.46 -4.11
N ALA A 104 -2.88 -15.90 -2.89
CA ALA A 104 -1.70 -16.71 -2.62
C ALA A 104 -2.05 -17.96 -1.78
N PRO A 105 -2.86 -18.90 -2.30
CA PRO A 105 -3.33 -20.07 -1.54
C PRO A 105 -2.19 -21.01 -1.11
N ASP A 106 -1.10 -21.04 -1.88
CA ASP A 106 0.02 -21.95 -1.65
C ASP A 106 1.23 -21.27 -0.97
N ALA A 107 1.12 -19.99 -0.60
CA ALA A 107 2.22 -19.27 0.04
C ALA A 107 2.56 -19.83 1.43
N SER A 108 3.85 -19.88 1.76
CA SER A 108 4.32 -20.17 3.11
C SER A 108 3.81 -19.11 4.10
N GLU A 109 3.81 -19.45 5.39
CA GLU A 109 3.32 -18.58 6.46
C GLU A 109 3.96 -17.19 6.42
N ASP A 110 5.30 -17.13 6.33
CA ASP A 110 6.04 -15.87 6.32
C ASP A 110 5.69 -15.00 5.10
N ARG A 111 5.56 -15.61 3.91
CA ARG A 111 5.20 -14.88 2.68
C ARG A 111 3.76 -14.41 2.71
N PHE A 112 2.88 -15.25 3.24
CA PHE A 112 1.48 -14.88 3.45
C PHE A 112 1.38 -13.72 4.44
N TRP A 113 2.12 -13.75 5.55
CA TRP A 113 2.19 -12.66 6.50
C TRP A 113 2.67 -11.35 5.86
N ILE A 114 3.76 -11.39 5.09
CA ILE A 114 4.28 -10.21 4.37
C ILE A 114 3.22 -9.63 3.42
N LEU A 115 2.55 -10.48 2.64
CA LEU A 115 1.49 -10.04 1.73
C LEU A 115 0.33 -9.39 2.48
N ASN A 116 -0.08 -9.96 3.61
CA ASN A 116 -1.16 -9.43 4.43
C ASN A 116 -0.85 -8.03 4.99
N ILE A 117 0.36 -7.86 5.53
CA ILE A 117 0.80 -6.56 6.07
C ILE A 117 0.95 -5.55 4.94
N PHE A 118 1.51 -5.94 3.80
CA PHE A 118 1.59 -5.08 2.63
C PHE A 118 0.22 -4.63 2.14
N GLN A 119 -0.78 -5.53 2.17
CA GLN A 119 -2.13 -5.19 1.75
C GLN A 119 -2.77 -4.13 2.65
N ASP A 120 -2.63 -4.27 3.98
CA ASP A 120 -3.13 -3.25 4.91
C ASP A 120 -2.39 -1.93 4.70
N TRP A 121 -1.07 -1.97 4.48
CA TRP A 121 -0.29 -0.79 4.16
C TRP A 121 -0.81 -0.07 2.91
N ILE A 122 -1.09 -0.79 1.82
CA ILE A 122 -1.64 -0.20 0.59
C ILE A 122 -2.94 0.54 0.89
N PHE A 123 -3.88 -0.09 1.60
CA PHE A 123 -5.17 0.52 1.89
C PHE A 123 -5.03 1.77 2.76
N ILE A 124 -4.19 1.72 3.80
CA ILE A 124 -3.97 2.88 4.68
C ILE A 124 -3.24 4.00 3.94
N PHE A 125 -2.29 3.64 3.07
CA PHE A 125 -1.57 4.60 2.24
C PHE A 125 -2.50 5.31 1.26
N ASP A 126 -3.28 4.54 0.50
CA ASP A 126 -4.22 5.03 -0.53
C ASP A 126 -5.31 5.92 0.07
N ASP A 127 -5.83 5.56 1.25
CA ASP A 127 -6.85 6.34 1.96
C ASP A 127 -6.40 7.78 2.26
N GLN A 128 -5.09 8.03 2.44
CA GLN A 128 -4.58 9.39 2.60
C GLN A 128 -4.82 10.27 1.37
N PHE A 129 -4.81 9.67 0.17
CA PHE A 129 -4.98 10.34 -1.12
C PHE A 129 -6.45 10.39 -1.55
N ASP A 130 -7.26 9.39 -1.19
CA ASP A 130 -8.68 9.36 -1.57
C ASP A 130 -9.55 10.18 -0.62
N GLU A 131 -9.51 9.85 0.68
CA GLU A 131 -10.39 10.45 1.70
C GLU A 131 -9.64 11.30 2.73
N GLY A 132 -8.31 11.21 2.72
CA GLY A 132 -7.44 11.81 3.73
C GLY A 132 -6.94 13.22 3.39
N HIS A 133 -5.92 13.62 4.15
CA HIS A 133 -5.37 14.96 4.13
C HIS A 133 -4.59 15.29 2.84
N LEU A 134 -4.20 14.30 2.03
CA LEU A 134 -3.48 14.50 0.76
C LEU A 134 -4.42 14.65 -0.45
N SER A 135 -5.71 14.35 -0.28
CA SER A 135 -6.71 14.33 -1.37
C SER A 135 -6.83 15.61 -2.19
N ASN A 136 -6.55 16.76 -1.57
CA ASN A 136 -6.65 18.07 -2.21
C ASN A 136 -5.32 18.86 -2.21
N ASP A 137 -4.22 18.21 -1.83
CA ASP A 137 -2.88 18.83 -1.78
C ASP A 137 -1.89 18.02 -2.64
N ALA A 138 -1.87 18.33 -3.95
CA ALA A 138 -1.02 17.65 -4.92
C ALA A 138 0.48 17.78 -4.60
N VAL A 139 0.90 18.88 -3.98
CA VAL A 139 2.30 19.11 -3.64
C VAL A 139 2.72 18.20 -2.48
N ALA A 140 1.91 18.18 -1.41
CA ALA A 140 2.13 17.27 -0.29
C ALA A 140 2.04 15.80 -0.71
N ALA A 141 1.05 15.44 -1.53
CA ALA A 141 0.87 14.10 -2.07
C ALA A 141 2.10 13.64 -2.86
N THR A 142 2.62 14.49 -3.75
CA THR A 142 3.81 14.14 -4.55
C THR A 142 5.03 13.95 -3.66
N ARG A 143 5.21 14.80 -2.66
CA ARG A 143 6.30 14.66 -1.70
C ARG A 143 6.21 13.34 -0.94
N ASP A 144 5.02 12.97 -0.48
CA ASP A 144 4.81 11.72 0.28
C ASP A 144 5.12 10.47 -0.56
N VAL A 145 4.72 10.48 -1.84
CA VAL A 145 5.07 9.42 -2.80
C VAL A 145 6.60 9.35 -3.01
N LEU A 146 7.27 10.48 -3.21
CA LEU A 146 8.72 10.51 -3.41
C LEU A 146 9.49 10.02 -2.18
N ASP A 147 9.08 10.45 -0.98
CA ASP A 147 9.67 10.01 0.28
C ASP A 147 9.46 8.51 0.49
N THR A 148 8.29 7.98 0.11
CA THR A 148 8.00 6.54 0.14
C THR A 148 8.86 5.77 -0.87
N LEU A 149 9.05 6.29 -2.09
CA LEU A 149 9.91 5.68 -3.10
C LEU A 149 11.38 5.65 -2.67
N ALA A 150 11.85 6.63 -1.88
CA ALA A 150 13.21 6.64 -1.37
C ALA A 150 13.53 5.40 -0.51
N ILE A 151 12.53 4.80 0.15
CA ILE A 151 12.70 3.61 1.01
C ILE A 151 13.19 2.38 0.23
N PHE A 152 13.00 2.37 -1.09
CA PHE A 152 13.53 1.31 -1.94
C PHE A 152 15.06 1.29 -2.02
N GLU A 153 15.72 2.42 -1.72
CA GLU A 153 17.18 2.54 -1.74
C GLU A 153 17.84 1.62 -0.70
N GLU A 154 18.95 0.99 -1.08
CA GLU A 154 19.60 -0.05 -0.27
C GLU A 154 20.06 0.45 1.11
N ASN A 155 20.46 1.72 1.18
CA ASN A 155 20.97 2.39 2.37
C ASN A 155 20.00 3.43 2.94
N HIS A 156 18.70 3.30 2.65
CA HIS A 156 17.72 4.23 3.22
C HIS A 156 17.79 4.18 4.77
N PRO A 157 17.85 5.34 5.46
CA PRO A 157 17.93 5.37 6.92
C PRO A 157 16.71 4.69 7.56
N HIS A 158 16.90 4.15 8.76
CA HIS A 158 15.80 3.58 9.52
C HIS A 158 14.79 4.68 9.89
N ILE A 159 13.52 4.45 9.58
CA ILE A 159 12.39 5.30 9.97
C ILE A 159 11.74 4.63 11.19
N THR A 160 11.49 5.37 12.26
CA THR A 160 10.77 4.85 13.43
C THR A 160 9.28 5.14 13.35
N ALA A 161 8.46 4.41 14.10
CA ALA A 161 7.01 4.60 14.11
C ALA A 161 6.60 6.00 14.61
N GLU A 162 7.40 6.60 15.49
CA GLU A 162 7.18 7.96 16.00
C GLU A 162 7.45 9.05 14.96
N GLN A 163 8.33 8.78 14.00
CA GLN A 163 8.65 9.71 12.91
C GLN A 163 7.58 9.68 11.83
N ASP A 164 7.28 8.47 11.35
CA ASP A 164 6.26 8.22 10.35
C ASP A 164 5.84 6.74 10.45
N PRO A 165 4.69 6.44 11.06
CA PRO A 165 4.29 5.06 11.32
C PRO A 165 4.00 4.29 10.05
N LEU A 166 3.49 4.96 9.01
CA LEU A 166 3.13 4.32 7.75
C LEU A 166 4.38 4.01 6.92
N LYS A 167 5.33 4.93 6.84
CA LYS A 167 6.62 4.68 6.18
C LYS A 167 7.49 3.70 6.97
N HIS A 168 7.41 3.70 8.30
CA HIS A 168 8.02 2.68 9.15
C HIS A 168 7.49 1.28 8.82
N MET A 169 6.16 1.13 8.77
CA MET A 169 5.50 -0.12 8.38
C MET A 169 5.94 -0.57 6.97
N PHE A 170 5.99 0.36 6.01
CA PHE A 170 6.48 0.06 4.65
C PHE A 170 7.92 -0.44 4.65
N GLN A 171 8.81 0.20 5.41
CA GLN A 171 10.21 -0.18 5.49
C GLN A 171 10.37 -1.60 6.09
N ILE A 172 9.54 -1.98 7.07
CA ILE A 172 9.50 -3.35 7.60
C ILE A 172 9.12 -4.33 6.49
N VAL A 173 8.04 -4.07 5.75
CA VAL A 173 7.58 -4.91 4.63
C VAL A 173 8.66 -5.05 3.57
N TRP A 174 9.25 -3.93 3.14
CA TRP A 174 10.30 -3.93 2.12
C TRP A 174 11.53 -4.73 2.55
N ASN A 175 11.97 -4.59 3.80
CA ASN A 175 13.07 -5.37 4.35
C ASN A 175 12.75 -6.87 4.44
N ALA A 176 11.51 -7.23 4.76
CA ALA A 176 11.07 -8.62 4.78
C ALA A 176 11.07 -9.23 3.35
N ILE A 177 10.58 -8.48 2.35
CA ILE A 177 10.61 -8.87 0.93
C ILE A 177 12.06 -9.10 0.47
N LYS A 178 12.97 -8.17 0.79
CA LYS A 178 14.40 -8.31 0.46
C LYS A 178 15.01 -9.56 1.08
N SER A 179 14.72 -9.82 2.35
CA SER A 179 15.23 -10.99 3.07
C SER A 179 14.78 -12.31 2.43
N VAL A 180 13.49 -12.43 2.08
CA VAL A 180 12.96 -13.63 1.42
C VAL A 180 13.61 -13.85 0.05
N ARG A 181 13.77 -12.78 -0.74
CA ARG A 181 14.42 -12.85 -2.07
C ARG A 181 15.86 -13.36 -1.98
N GLN A 182 16.60 -12.96 -0.95
CA GLN A 182 18.00 -13.37 -0.76
C GLN A 182 18.14 -14.86 -0.37
N MET A 183 17.11 -15.49 0.18
CA MET A 183 17.12 -16.93 0.51
C MET A 183 16.87 -17.83 -0.70
N GLU A 184 16.41 -17.27 -1.82
CA GLU A 184 16.10 -18.01 -3.06
C GLU A 184 17.24 -18.01 -4.09
N LEU A 185 18.33 -17.30 -3.82
CA LEU A 185 19.53 -17.17 -4.68
C LEU A 185 20.73 -17.88 -4.07
#